data_AF-A0A920EY43-F1
#
_entry.id   AF-A0A920EY43-F1
#
_cell.length_a   1.000
_cell.length_b   1.000
_cell.length_c   1.000
_cell.angle_alpha   90.00
_cell.angle_beta   90.00
_cell.angle_gamma   90.00
#
_symmetry.space_group_name_H-M   'P 1'
#
loop_
_entity.id
_entity.type
_entity.pdbx_description
1 polymer ?
#
loop_
_entity_poly.entity_id
_entity_poly.type
_entity_poly.pdbx_seq_one_letter_code
_entity_poly.pdbx_strand_id
1 'polypeptide(L)'
;MLRQRTILRKVSFEGIGLHSGELIRTEICPAEPNKGITFRRIDIVPSADISLSNCKVTGTQLASTISENNIEISTVEHLVAALSGLGIDNVLVKVSGKKYLY
;
A
#
# COMPACT_ATOMS: atom_id res chain seq x y z
N MET A 1 12.05 25.50 -6.72
CA MET A 1 11.90 24.46 -5.68
C MET A 1 10.97 23.39 -6.22
N LEU A 2 11.37 22.11 -6.18
CA LEU A 2 10.49 20.99 -6.50
C LEU A 2 9.42 20.88 -5.41
N ARG A 3 8.15 20.83 -5.80
CA ARG A 3 7.02 20.68 -4.87
C ARG A 3 6.67 19.21 -4.73
N GLN A 4 6.28 18.81 -3.52
CA GLN A 4 5.70 17.50 -3.29
C GLN A 4 4.41 17.33 -4.11
N ARG A 5 4.12 16.10 -4.51
CA ARG A 5 2.98 15.73 -5.33
C ARG A 5 2.12 14.68 -4.63
N THR A 6 0.82 14.83 -4.85
CA THR A 6 -0.20 13.83 -4.53
C THR A 6 -1.12 13.69 -5.75
N ILE A 7 -2.03 12.71 -5.73
CA ILE A 7 -3.04 12.55 -6.77
C ILE A 7 -4.17 13.56 -6.57
N LEU A 8 -4.82 14.00 -7.67
CA LEU A 8 -5.90 14.99 -7.61
C LEU A 8 -7.18 14.44 -6.96
N ARG A 9 -7.47 13.15 -7.18
CA ARG A 9 -8.67 12.47 -6.70
C ARG A 9 -8.37 11.01 -6.42
N LYS A 10 -9.21 10.37 -5.61
CA LYS A 10 -9.14 8.94 -5.33
C LYS A 10 -9.20 8.12 -6.63
N VAL A 11 -8.40 7.06 -6.70
CA VAL A 11 -8.51 6.00 -7.71
C VAL A 11 -8.78 4.67 -7.00
N SER A 12 -9.67 3.85 -7.55
CA SER A 12 -10.04 2.56 -6.99
C SER A 12 -9.98 1.48 -8.07
N PHE A 13 -9.49 0.31 -7.71
CA PHE A 13 -9.45 -0.86 -8.59
C PHE A 13 -9.54 -2.15 -7.77
N GLU A 14 -9.97 -3.21 -8.44
CA GLU A 14 -10.09 -4.56 -7.89
C GLU A 14 -9.33 -5.52 -8.80
N GLY A 15 -8.71 -6.55 -8.21
CA GLY A 15 -7.91 -7.53 -8.94
C GLY A 15 -7.57 -8.73 -8.08
N ILE A 16 -6.99 -9.76 -8.70
CA ILE A 16 -6.55 -10.96 -8.00
C ILE A 16 -5.11 -10.79 -7.50
N GLY A 17 -4.86 -11.08 -6.23
CA GLY A 17 -3.52 -11.08 -5.66
C GLY A 17 -2.66 -12.18 -6.26
N LEU A 18 -1.49 -11.82 -6.81
CA LEU A 18 -0.64 -12.73 -7.57
C LEU A 18 -0.28 -14.02 -6.81
N HIS A 19 0.10 -13.89 -5.54
CA HIS A 19 0.54 -15.02 -4.71
C HIS A 19 -0.56 -15.60 -3.83
N SER A 20 -1.62 -14.83 -3.54
CA SER A 20 -2.70 -15.26 -2.66
C SER A 20 -3.89 -15.87 -3.40
N GLY A 21 -4.12 -15.51 -4.66
CA GLY A 21 -5.34 -15.87 -5.40
C GLY A 21 -6.60 -15.12 -4.93
N GLU A 22 -6.47 -14.22 -3.96
CA GLU A 22 -7.59 -13.52 -3.34
C GLU A 22 -8.05 -12.32 -4.16
N LEU A 23 -9.36 -12.02 -4.09
CA LEU A 23 -9.87 -10.74 -4.58
C LEU A 23 -9.40 -9.62 -3.65
N ILE A 24 -8.58 -8.73 -4.19
CA ILE A 24 -8.04 -7.56 -3.51
C ILE A 24 -8.72 -6.31 -4.06
N ARG A 25 -9.15 -5.44 -3.15
CA ARG A 25 -9.58 -4.07 -3.48
C ARG A 25 -8.55 -3.08 -2.99
N THR A 26 -8.14 -2.18 -3.88
CA THR A 26 -7.20 -1.10 -3.56
C THR A 26 -7.82 0.25 -3.84
N GLU A 27 -7.63 1.19 -2.92
CA GLU A 27 -7.93 2.60 -3.13
C GLU A 27 -6.67 3.44 -2.88
N ILE A 28 -6.30 4.27 -3.83
CA ILE A 28 -5.24 5.26 -3.65
C ILE A 28 -5.92 6.60 -3.42
N CYS A 29 -5.69 7.19 -2.26
CA CYS A 29 -6.27 8.46 -1.83
C CYS A 29 -5.20 9.57 -1.82
N PRO A 30 -5.57 10.83 -2.11
CA PRO A 30 -4.70 11.97 -1.84
C PRO A 30 -4.28 12.00 -0.37
N ALA A 31 -3.11 12.57 -0.10
CA ALA A 31 -2.62 12.74 1.26
C ALA A 31 -1.93 14.10 1.43
N GLU A 32 -1.94 14.59 2.67
CA GLU A 32 -1.31 15.86 3.05
C GLU A 32 0.20 15.87 2.79
N PRO A 33 0.82 17.05 2.60
CA PRO A 33 2.27 17.17 2.51
C PRO A 33 2.99 16.52 3.70
N ASN A 34 4.16 15.92 3.43
CA ASN A 34 5.00 15.19 4.37
C ASN A 34 4.36 13.92 4.96
N LYS A 35 3.21 13.47 4.44
CA LYS A 35 2.62 12.20 4.85
C LYS A 35 3.39 11.00 4.30
N GLY A 36 4.03 11.16 3.13
CA GLY A 36 4.67 10.07 2.41
C GLY A 36 3.66 9.07 1.84
N ILE A 37 4.15 7.91 1.42
CA ILE A 37 3.31 6.77 1.01
C ILE A 37 2.97 5.96 2.26
N THR A 38 1.69 5.83 2.59
CA THR A 38 1.22 5.01 3.71
C THR A 38 0.25 3.96 3.20
N PHE A 39 0.45 2.70 3.56
CA PHE A 39 -0.52 1.64 3.29
C PHE A 39 -1.47 1.47 4.47
N ARG A 40 -2.73 1.12 4.23
CA ARG A 40 -3.74 0.86 5.27
C ARG A 40 -4.50 -0.42 4.96
N ARG A 41 -4.50 -1.38 5.89
CA ARG A 41 -5.44 -2.51 5.87
C ARG A 41 -6.79 -2.04 6.39
N ILE A 42 -7.80 -2.04 5.52
CA ILE A 42 -9.15 -1.54 5.87
C ILE A 42 -10.15 -2.64 6.19
N ASP A 43 -9.76 -3.90 6.03
CA ASP A 43 -10.56 -5.08 6.28
C ASP A 43 -10.32 -5.72 7.66
N ILE A 44 -9.46 -5.11 8.47
CA ILE A 44 -9.25 -5.42 9.89
C ILE A 44 -9.80 -4.29 10.77
N VAL A 45 -10.19 -4.61 12.01
CA VAL A 45 -10.75 -3.65 12.97
C VAL A 45 -9.92 -3.67 14.26
N PRO A 46 -9.35 -2.53 14.71
CA PRO A 46 -9.28 -1.25 13.99
C PRO A 46 -8.43 -1.36 12.72
N SER A 47 -8.70 -0.50 11.73
CA SER A 47 -7.84 -0.41 10.53
C SER A 47 -6.43 -0.03 10.94
N ALA A 48 -5.42 -0.55 10.24
CA ALA A 48 -4.04 -0.31 10.60
C ALA A 48 -3.19 0.21 9.44
N ASP A 49 -2.27 1.11 9.78
CA ASP A 49 -1.39 1.79 8.85
C ASP A 49 0.02 1.20 8.89
N ILE A 50 0.68 1.18 7.74
CA ILE A 50 2.10 0.88 7.56
C ILE A 50 2.68 2.00 6.70
N SER A 51 3.37 2.96 7.32
CA SER A 51 4.13 3.98 6.58
C SER A 51 5.24 3.30 5.78
N LEU A 52 5.37 3.58 4.48
CA LEU A 52 6.39 2.97 3.65
C LEU A 52 7.79 3.37 4.13
N SER A 53 8.61 2.38 4.46
CA SER A 53 10.01 2.55 4.88
C SER A 53 10.77 1.27 4.58
N ASN A 54 12.06 1.41 4.21
CA ASN A 54 12.95 0.27 4.02
C ASN A 54 13.10 -0.56 5.31
N CYS A 55 13.06 0.07 6.49
CA CYS A 55 13.12 -0.61 7.79
C CYS A 55 11.89 -1.48 8.09
N LYS A 56 10.80 -1.34 7.31
CA LYS A 56 9.58 -2.14 7.47
C LYS A 56 9.46 -3.26 6.44
N VAL A 57 10.44 -3.42 5.56
CA VAL A 57 10.49 -4.55 4.63
C VAL A 57 10.89 -5.80 5.41
N THR A 58 10.00 -6.79 5.46
CA THR A 58 10.19 -8.02 6.24
C THR A 58 10.16 -9.30 5.41
N GLY A 59 9.81 -9.20 4.13
CA GLY A 59 9.87 -10.32 3.19
C GLY A 59 10.34 -9.87 1.81
N THR A 60 11.17 -10.71 1.19
CA THR A 60 11.67 -10.52 -0.18
C THR A 60 11.54 -11.79 -1.03
N GLN A 61 11.05 -12.87 -0.45
CA GLN A 61 10.79 -14.11 -1.18
C GLN A 61 9.48 -13.95 -1.96
N LEU A 62 9.54 -14.13 -3.28
CA LEU A 62 8.45 -13.97 -4.27
C LEU A 62 7.90 -12.54 -4.44
N ALA A 63 7.96 -11.69 -3.41
CA ALA A 63 7.50 -10.31 -3.44
C ALA A 63 8.16 -9.48 -2.33
N SER A 64 8.07 -8.15 -2.43
CA SER A 64 8.39 -7.26 -1.31
C SER A 64 7.19 -7.18 -0.36
N THR A 65 7.42 -7.54 0.89
CA THR A 65 6.43 -7.49 1.96
C THR A 65 6.84 -6.45 2.99
N ILE A 66 5.90 -5.57 3.33
CA ILE A 66 6.05 -4.63 4.44
C ILE A 66 5.19 -5.07 5.62
N SER A 67 5.67 -4.86 6.84
CA SER A 67 4.91 -5.17 8.04
C SER A 67 5.14 -4.20 9.19
N GLU A 68 4.12 -4.02 10.03
CA GLU A 68 4.17 -3.27 11.28
C GLU A 68 3.09 -3.81 12.24
N ASN A 69 3.41 -3.95 13.53
CA ASN A 69 2.47 -4.38 14.58
C ASN A 69 1.63 -5.64 14.23
N ASN A 70 2.29 -6.70 13.72
CA ASN A 70 1.69 -7.96 13.26
C ASN A 70 0.76 -7.86 12.03
N ILE A 71 0.76 -6.73 11.34
CA ILE A 71 0.04 -6.55 10.07
C ILE A 71 1.05 -6.58 8.93
N GLU A 72 0.71 -7.27 7.85
CA GLU A 72 1.54 -7.41 6.66
C GLU A 72 0.78 -7.05 5.39
N ILE A 73 1.51 -6.49 4.42
CA ILE A 73 1.06 -6.27 3.04
C ILE A 73 2.20 -6.71 2.12
N SER A 74 1.90 -7.67 1.25
CA SER A 74 2.85 -8.20 0.28
C SER A 74 2.62 -7.62 -1.12
N THR A 75 3.61 -7.79 -2.00
CA THR A 75 3.55 -7.39 -3.41
C THR A 75 3.39 -5.87 -3.60
N VAL A 76 4.08 -5.09 -2.78
CA VAL A 76 4.01 -3.60 -2.84
C VAL A 76 4.89 -3.02 -3.96
N GLU A 77 5.87 -3.77 -4.45
CA GLU A 77 6.97 -3.30 -5.30
C GLU A 77 6.52 -2.62 -6.60
N HIS A 78 5.55 -3.20 -7.32
CA HIS A 78 5.10 -2.64 -8.60
C HIS A 78 4.34 -1.32 -8.41
N LEU A 79 3.49 -1.24 -7.38
CA LEU A 79 2.77 -0.01 -7.07
C LEU A 79 3.73 1.09 -6.63
N VAL A 80 4.68 0.76 -5.75
CA VAL A 80 5.70 1.72 -5.29
C VAL A 80 6.58 2.18 -6.46
N ALA A 81 6.97 1.28 -7.37
CA ALA A 81 7.72 1.64 -8.58
C ALA A 81 6.92 2.59 -9.49
N ALA A 82 5.62 2.34 -9.69
CA ALA A 82 4.77 3.23 -10.49
C ALA A 82 4.60 4.62 -9.84
N LEU A 83 4.38 4.68 -8.52
CA LEU A 83 4.29 5.95 -7.78
C LEU A 83 5.60 6.73 -7.87
N SER A 84 6.74 6.04 -7.71
CA SER A 84 8.07 6.64 -7.85
C SER A 84 8.33 7.15 -9.26
N GLY A 85 8.01 6.36 -10.29
CA GLY A 85 8.18 6.76 -11.69
C GLY A 85 7.32 7.97 -12.10
N LEU A 86 6.17 8.16 -11.44
CA LEU A 86 5.31 9.34 -11.61
C LEU A 86 5.69 10.53 -10.71
N GLY A 87 6.64 10.33 -9.80
CA GLY A 87 7.06 11.33 -8.80
C GLY A 87 5.95 11.68 -7.81
N ILE A 88 5.14 10.70 -7.37
CA ILE A 88 4.11 10.89 -6.35
C ILE A 88 4.73 10.70 -4.96
N ASP A 89 4.68 11.75 -4.14
CA ASP A 89 5.30 11.78 -2.81
C ASP A 89 4.34 11.34 -1.70
N ASN A 90 3.07 11.78 -1.77
CA ASN A 90 2.12 11.62 -0.67
C ASN A 90 0.84 10.93 -1.15
N VAL A 91 0.56 9.72 -0.65
CA VAL A 91 -0.72 9.02 -0.86
C VAL A 91 -1.03 8.08 0.29
N LEU A 92 -2.32 7.86 0.54
CA LEU A 92 -2.81 6.78 1.39
C LEU A 92 -3.31 5.64 0.48
N VAL A 93 -2.66 4.49 0.54
CA VAL A 93 -3.04 3.27 -0.19
C VAL A 93 -3.83 2.35 0.73
N LYS A 94 -5.15 2.31 0.56
CA LYS A 94 -6.02 1.39 1.29
C LYS A 94 -6.07 0.06 0.56
N VAL A 95 -5.95 -1.04 1.29
CA VAL A 95 -5.98 -2.40 0.76
C VAL A 95 -6.95 -3.24 1.60
N SER A 96 -7.80 -3.99 0.91
CA SER A 96 -8.72 -4.98 1.49
C SER A 96 -8.50 -6.31 0.78
N GLY A 97 -8.33 -7.39 1.54
CA GLY A 97 -8.14 -8.72 0.98
C GLY A 97 -8.33 -9.77 2.06
N LYS A 98 -9.32 -10.65 1.87
CA LYS A 98 -9.59 -11.74 2.83
C LYS A 98 -8.34 -12.58 2.98
N LYS A 99 -7.79 -12.66 4.19
CA LYS A 99 -6.91 -13.77 4.56
C LYS A 99 -7.87 -14.93 4.89
N TYR A 100 -7.85 -16.02 4.12
CA TYR A 100 -8.47 -17.26 4.60
C TYR A 100 -7.75 -17.64 5.90
N LEU A 101 -8.49 -17.64 7.01
CA LEU A 101 -8.08 -18.32 8.22
C LEU A 101 -8.29 -19.81 7.94
N TYR A 102 -7.21 -20.52 7.65
CA TYR A 102 -7.12 -21.96 7.91
C TYR A 102 -6.04 -22.17 8.96
#